data_AF-A0A7S2EWF0-F1
#
_entry.id   AF-A0A7S2EWF0-F1
#
_cell.length_a   1.000
_cell.length_b   1.000
_cell.length_c   1.000
_cell.angle_alpha   90.00
_cell.angle_beta   90.00
_cell.angle_gamma   90.00
#
_symmetry.space_group_name_H-M   'P 1'
#
loop_
_entity.id
_entity.type
_entity.pdbx_description
1 polymer ?
#
loop_
_entity_poly.entity_id
_entity_poly.type
_entity_poly.pdbx_seq_one_letter_code
_entity_poly.pdbx_strand_id
1 'polypeptide(L)'
;INFCLGAIELIDDENNGTGSVARETVDQFVAVATHELAHALGANSELFKYYRDSVTGAPLTPRPFVAQERYDHCVGGVIARDIIVPSCKVIRRGTSSTGLSHYEVVTPTVVQVARNQFGCQGLTGARLENQPTAKDCWGSHWDERYYYTELLSGVYASESEYLSPLTLALFEDTGWYFANYTASSISPFGHGAG
;
A
#
# COMPACT_ATOMS: atom_id res chain seq x y z
N ILE A 1 -15.19 -3.13 6.50
CA ILE A 1 -16.10 -2.86 5.37
C ILE A 1 -16.65 -4.21 4.92
N ASN A 2 -17.97 -4.36 4.90
CA ASN A 2 -18.57 -5.61 4.43
C ASN A 2 -18.77 -5.49 2.92
N PHE A 3 -18.01 -6.27 2.13
CA PHE A 3 -18.37 -6.50 0.74
C PHE A 3 -19.63 -7.35 0.73
N CYS A 4 -20.75 -6.78 0.30
CA CYS A 4 -22.00 -7.51 0.13
C CYS A 4 -21.92 -8.42 -1.12
N LEU A 5 -21.00 -9.39 -1.11
CA LEU A 5 -20.86 -10.35 -2.20
C LEU A 5 -22.14 -11.16 -2.40
N GLY A 6 -22.97 -11.33 -1.36
CA GLY A 6 -24.29 -11.94 -1.46
C GLY A 6 -25.32 -11.14 -2.29
N ALA A 7 -24.99 -9.93 -2.75
CA ALA A 7 -25.82 -9.17 -3.69
C ALA A 7 -25.48 -9.47 -5.17
N ILE A 8 -24.41 -10.24 -5.43
CA ILE A 8 -23.97 -10.64 -6.76
C ILE A 8 -23.79 -12.16 -6.74
N GLU A 9 -24.69 -12.87 -7.42
CA GLU A 9 -24.63 -14.33 -7.51
C GLU A 9 -23.73 -14.72 -8.68
N LEU A 10 -22.63 -15.43 -8.37
CA LEU A 10 -21.87 -16.14 -9.37
C LEU A 10 -22.71 -17.35 -9.80
N ILE A 11 -23.13 -17.37 -11.06
CA ILE A 11 -23.78 -18.54 -11.64
C ILE A 11 -22.69 -19.60 -11.81
N ASP A 12 -22.64 -20.54 -10.88
CA ASP A 12 -21.69 -21.65 -10.90
C ASP A 12 -22.44 -22.91 -11.36
N ASP A 13 -22.09 -23.42 -12.55
CA ASP A 13 -22.69 -24.62 -13.14
C ASP A 13 -22.16 -25.89 -12.46
N GLU A 14 -22.30 -26.02 -11.14
CA GLU A 14 -21.86 -27.21 -10.39
C GLU A 14 -22.55 -28.51 -10.86
N ASN A 15 -23.67 -28.41 -11.60
CA ASN A 15 -24.47 -29.54 -12.07
C ASN A 15 -24.31 -29.89 -13.56
N ASN A 16 -23.45 -29.22 -14.36
CA ASN A 16 -23.36 -29.57 -15.79
C ASN A 16 -21.97 -29.46 -16.43
N GLY A 17 -20.90 -29.77 -15.68
CA GLY A 17 -19.66 -30.36 -16.22
C GLY A 17 -18.80 -29.54 -17.21
N THR A 18 -19.22 -28.35 -17.63
CA THR A 18 -18.47 -27.51 -18.57
C THR A 18 -18.73 -26.03 -18.29
N GLY A 19 -17.94 -25.39 -17.41
CA GLY A 19 -17.84 -23.92 -17.37
C GLY A 19 -18.01 -23.19 -16.04
N SER A 20 -17.94 -23.86 -14.88
CA SER A 20 -17.90 -23.18 -13.58
C SER A 20 -16.62 -22.36 -13.38
N VAL A 21 -16.75 -21.23 -12.69
CA VAL A 21 -15.60 -20.39 -12.31
C VAL A 21 -14.96 -21.05 -11.09
N ALA A 22 -13.70 -21.47 -11.19
CA ALA A 22 -13.02 -22.14 -10.08
C ALA A 22 -13.04 -21.26 -8.82
N ARG A 23 -13.22 -21.86 -7.65
CA ARG A 23 -13.21 -21.14 -6.36
C ARG A 23 -11.97 -20.27 -6.16
N GLU A 24 -10.83 -20.73 -6.66
CA GLU A 24 -9.59 -19.96 -6.72
C GLU A 24 -9.77 -18.63 -7.46
N THR A 25 -10.46 -18.62 -8.60
CA THR A 25 -10.77 -17.40 -9.36
C THR A 25 -11.71 -16.46 -8.59
N VAL A 26 -12.63 -16.99 -7.79
CA VAL A 26 -13.48 -16.16 -6.91
C VAL A 26 -12.65 -15.48 -5.82
N ASP A 27 -11.74 -16.23 -5.18
CA ASP A 27 -10.83 -15.67 -4.16
C ASP A 27 -9.94 -14.57 -4.76
N GLN A 28 -9.51 -14.72 -6.02
CA GLN A 28 -8.77 -13.68 -6.76
C GLN A 28 -9.59 -12.41 -6.96
N PHE A 29 -10.88 -12.52 -7.32
CA PHE A 29 -11.74 -11.34 -7.46
C PHE A 29 -11.96 -10.63 -6.13
N VAL A 30 -12.07 -11.36 -5.03
CA VAL A 30 -12.16 -10.79 -3.69
C VAL A 30 -10.86 -10.06 -3.33
N ALA A 31 -9.71 -10.62 -3.68
CA ALA A 31 -8.41 -9.99 -3.44
C ALA A 31 -8.28 -8.67 -4.21
N VAL A 32 -8.57 -8.65 -5.51
CA VAL A 32 -8.59 -7.43 -6.33
C VAL A 32 -9.58 -6.39 -5.79
N ALA A 33 -10.80 -6.81 -5.42
CA ALA A 33 -11.76 -5.88 -4.82
C ALA A 33 -11.24 -5.28 -3.50
N THR A 34 -10.55 -6.08 -2.69
CA THR A 34 -9.93 -5.63 -1.43
C THR A 34 -8.76 -4.69 -1.68
N HIS A 35 -7.94 -4.96 -2.72
CA HIS A 35 -6.86 -4.08 -3.18
C HIS A 35 -7.38 -2.69 -3.56
N GLU A 36 -8.40 -2.61 -4.42
CA GLU A 36 -8.96 -1.32 -4.84
C GLU A 36 -9.63 -0.58 -3.69
N LEU A 37 -10.26 -1.31 -2.77
CA LEU A 37 -10.80 -0.71 -1.55
C LEU A 37 -9.68 -0.14 -0.68
N ALA A 38 -8.53 -0.80 -0.59
CA ALA A 38 -7.41 -0.32 0.19
C ALA A 38 -6.92 1.06 -0.29
N HIS A 39 -6.90 1.31 -1.60
CA HIS A 39 -6.63 2.64 -2.15
C HIS A 39 -7.67 3.67 -1.67
N ALA A 40 -8.96 3.35 -1.76
CA ALA A 40 -10.04 4.24 -1.32
C ALA A 40 -9.96 4.55 0.19
N LEU A 41 -9.41 3.62 0.99
CA LEU A 41 -9.30 3.78 2.43
C LEU A 41 -8.13 4.63 2.88
N GLY A 42 -7.10 4.84 2.05
CA GLY A 42 -5.96 5.65 2.44
C GLY A 42 -4.63 5.25 1.81
N ALA A 43 -4.54 4.05 1.24
CA ALA A 43 -3.34 3.56 0.57
C ALA A 43 -3.20 4.15 -0.84
N ASN A 44 -3.30 5.47 -0.97
CA ASN A 44 -3.24 6.19 -2.23
C ASN A 44 -2.34 7.40 -2.01
N SER A 45 -1.42 7.65 -2.92
CA SER A 45 -0.42 8.70 -2.77
C SER A 45 -1.00 10.11 -2.70
N GLU A 46 -2.18 10.33 -3.29
CA GLU A 46 -2.95 11.58 -3.17
C GLU A 46 -3.45 11.82 -1.75
N LEU A 47 -3.59 10.76 -0.96
CA LEU A 47 -4.12 10.79 0.39
C LEU A 47 -3.05 10.97 1.47
N PHE A 48 -1.76 10.73 1.17
CA PHE A 48 -0.66 10.85 2.14
C PHE A 48 -0.57 12.24 2.80
N LYS A 49 -0.87 13.31 2.06
CA LYS A 49 -0.94 14.68 2.60
C LYS A 49 -2.01 14.85 3.69
N TYR A 50 -2.98 13.94 3.78
CA TYR A 50 -4.06 14.01 4.76
C TYR A 50 -3.81 13.24 6.05
N TYR A 51 -2.74 12.44 6.13
CA TYR A 51 -2.47 11.59 7.28
C TYR A 51 -2.31 12.38 8.58
N ARG A 52 -2.69 11.74 9.68
CA ARG A 52 -2.69 12.28 11.03
C ARG A 52 -1.89 11.40 11.95
N ASP A 53 -1.33 12.01 12.98
CA ASP A 53 -0.74 11.29 14.09
C ASP A 53 -1.85 10.46 14.77
N SER A 54 -1.68 9.14 14.82
CA SER A 54 -2.71 8.21 15.30
C SER A 54 -3.05 8.38 16.78
N VAL A 55 -2.16 9.01 17.56
CA VAL A 55 -2.34 9.25 19.00
C VAL A 55 -3.00 10.60 19.26
N THR A 56 -2.49 11.66 18.66
CA THR A 56 -2.91 13.04 18.93
C THR A 56 -3.99 13.55 17.97
N GLY A 57 -4.20 12.88 16.83
CA GLY A 57 -5.07 13.33 15.74
C GLY A 57 -4.56 14.56 14.98
N ALA A 58 -3.39 15.08 15.34
CA ALA A 58 -2.79 16.23 14.70
C ALA A 58 -2.37 15.90 13.25
N PRO A 59 -2.53 16.82 12.29
CA PRO A 59 -2.12 16.55 10.92
C PRO A 59 -0.59 16.40 10.82
N LEU A 60 -0.11 15.34 10.16
CA LEU A 60 1.33 15.13 9.95
C LEU A 60 1.91 16.09 8.91
N THR A 61 1.11 16.44 7.91
CA THR A 61 1.39 17.49 6.93
C THR A 61 0.78 18.81 7.39
N PRO A 62 1.58 19.90 7.54
CA PRO A 62 1.08 21.19 8.00
C PRO A 62 -0.09 21.71 7.18
N ARG A 63 -1.01 22.41 7.86
CA ARG A 63 -2.21 23.02 7.26
C ARG A 63 -2.30 24.51 7.62
N PRO A 64 -2.83 25.38 6.73
CA PRO A 64 -3.38 25.07 5.40
C PRO A 64 -2.31 24.54 4.44
N PHE A 65 -2.72 23.75 3.45
CA PHE A 65 -1.78 23.20 2.48
C PHE A 65 -1.17 24.32 1.64
N VAL A 66 0.14 24.22 1.41
CA VAL A 66 0.88 25.10 0.51
C VAL A 66 1.40 24.25 -0.64
N ALA A 67 0.87 24.49 -1.83
CA ALA A 67 1.32 23.82 -3.04
C ALA A 67 2.71 24.34 -3.44
N GLN A 68 3.56 23.45 -3.93
CA GLN A 68 4.82 23.80 -4.56
C GLN A 68 4.58 23.95 -6.06
N GLU A 69 4.89 25.13 -6.60
CA GLU A 69 4.75 25.43 -8.04
C GLU A 69 5.59 24.49 -8.92
N ARG A 70 6.70 23.99 -8.38
CA ARG A 70 7.61 23.07 -9.05
C ARG A 70 8.22 22.09 -8.06
N TYR A 71 8.10 20.80 -8.38
CA TYR A 71 8.71 19.71 -7.63
C TYR A 71 9.38 18.72 -8.59
N ASP A 72 10.70 18.58 -8.51
CA ASP A 72 11.52 17.76 -9.43
C ASP A 72 12.08 16.49 -8.77
N HIS A 73 11.51 16.09 -7.64
CA HIS A 73 11.94 14.90 -6.91
C HIS A 73 10.99 13.72 -7.05
N CYS A 74 10.02 13.77 -7.98
CA CYS A 74 9.16 12.63 -8.26
C CYS A 74 9.97 11.41 -8.72
N VAL A 75 9.41 10.22 -8.48
CA VAL A 75 9.92 9.00 -9.13
C VAL A 75 9.86 9.16 -10.66
N GLY A 76 10.79 8.51 -11.37
CA GLY A 76 10.88 8.62 -12.83
C GLY A 76 11.38 9.96 -13.39
N GLY A 77 11.77 10.92 -12.55
CA GLY A 77 12.37 12.20 -12.98
C GLY A 77 11.36 13.20 -13.57
N VAL A 78 10.06 12.95 -13.38
CA VAL A 78 8.99 13.85 -13.81
C VAL A 78 8.97 15.09 -12.92
N ILE A 79 8.71 16.26 -13.51
CA ILE A 79 8.49 17.50 -12.75
C ILE A 79 6.99 17.68 -12.53
N ALA A 80 6.56 17.67 -11.27
CA ALA A 80 5.21 18.02 -10.88
C ALA A 80 5.07 19.53 -10.66
N ARG A 81 3.86 20.06 -10.92
CA ARG A 81 3.49 21.46 -10.70
C ARG A 81 2.28 21.52 -9.77
N ASP A 82 2.20 22.58 -8.99
CA ASP A 82 1.11 22.85 -8.04
C ASP A 82 0.83 21.65 -7.11
N ILE A 83 1.89 20.96 -6.68
CA ILE A 83 1.79 19.73 -5.90
C ILE A 83 1.86 20.01 -4.40
N ILE A 84 1.00 19.36 -3.63
CA ILE A 84 1.09 19.35 -2.16
C ILE A 84 1.98 18.19 -1.76
N VAL A 85 3.18 18.49 -1.27
CA VAL A 85 4.15 17.49 -0.85
C VAL A 85 3.78 16.99 0.56
N PRO A 86 3.55 15.67 0.76
CA PRO A 86 3.34 15.13 2.09
C PRO A 86 4.56 15.36 2.99
N SER A 87 4.32 15.47 4.30
CA SER A 87 5.39 15.64 5.29
C SER A 87 6.43 14.54 5.24
N CYS A 88 7.69 14.89 5.59
CA CYS A 88 8.78 13.92 5.77
C CYS A 88 8.58 12.96 6.95
N LYS A 89 7.49 13.13 7.72
CA LYS A 89 6.98 12.19 8.72
C LYS A 89 6.07 11.11 8.13
N VAL A 90 5.57 11.31 6.92
CA VAL A 90 4.70 10.35 6.21
C VAL A 90 5.53 9.58 5.19
N ILE A 91 6.19 10.29 4.26
CA ILE A 91 7.05 9.67 3.24
C ILE A 91 8.44 10.29 3.23
N ARG A 92 9.46 9.50 2.88
CA ARG A 92 10.82 9.99 2.64
C ARG A 92 11.37 9.48 1.33
N ARG A 93 12.10 10.34 0.64
CA ARG A 93 12.80 9.99 -0.58
C ARG A 93 14.07 9.20 -0.24
N GLY A 94 14.27 8.10 -0.94
CA GLY A 94 15.48 7.29 -0.92
C GLY A 94 16.09 7.14 -2.31
N THR A 95 17.25 6.49 -2.38
CA THR A 95 17.92 6.13 -3.63
C THR A 95 18.40 4.70 -3.52
N SER A 96 18.05 3.86 -4.49
CA SER A 96 18.46 2.47 -4.53
C SER A 96 19.93 2.34 -4.94
N SER A 97 20.50 1.13 -4.76
CA SER A 97 21.88 0.82 -5.18
C SER A 97 22.15 1.05 -6.66
N THR A 98 21.13 1.00 -7.51
CA THR A 98 21.22 1.29 -8.96
C THR A 98 21.02 2.77 -9.30
N GLY A 99 20.90 3.65 -8.29
CA GLY A 99 20.72 5.09 -8.47
C GLY A 99 19.27 5.53 -8.73
N LEU A 100 18.31 4.60 -8.78
CA LEU A 100 16.89 4.95 -8.96
C LEU A 100 16.30 5.53 -7.68
N SER A 101 15.63 6.67 -7.79
CA SER A 101 14.85 7.26 -6.69
C SER A 101 13.64 6.41 -6.35
N HIS A 102 13.23 6.47 -5.09
CA HIS A 102 11.99 5.87 -4.58
C HIS A 102 11.52 6.68 -3.38
N TYR A 103 10.30 6.39 -2.91
CA TYR A 103 9.82 6.83 -1.62
C TYR A 103 9.59 5.65 -0.70
N GLU A 104 9.74 5.89 0.60
CA GLU A 104 9.34 4.97 1.66
C GLU A 104 8.25 5.64 2.49
N VAL A 105 7.26 4.87 2.92
CA VAL A 105 6.38 5.28 4.02
C VAL A 105 7.14 5.08 5.32
N VAL A 106 7.26 6.14 6.11
CA VAL A 106 8.10 6.20 7.32
C VAL A 106 7.31 6.43 8.60
N THR A 107 6.00 6.18 8.55
CA THR A 107 5.14 6.31 9.72
C THR A 107 5.44 5.22 10.75
N PRO A 108 5.22 5.48 12.05
CA PRO A 108 5.80 4.65 13.12
C PRO A 108 5.40 3.16 13.06
N THR A 109 4.13 2.88 12.80
CA THR A 109 3.61 1.50 12.79
C THR A 109 4.05 0.77 11.54
N VAL A 110 4.03 1.44 10.38
CA VAL A 110 4.55 0.90 9.11
C VAL A 110 6.03 0.52 9.26
N VAL A 111 6.85 1.39 9.85
CA VAL A 111 8.26 1.10 10.11
C VAL A 111 8.42 -0.13 11.00
N GLN A 112 7.66 -0.20 12.10
CA GLN A 112 7.73 -1.33 13.02
C GLN A 112 7.33 -2.64 12.33
N VAL A 113 6.27 -2.63 11.53
CA VAL A 113 5.81 -3.82 10.81
C VAL A 113 6.80 -4.23 9.72
N ALA A 114 7.37 -3.29 8.95
CA ALA A 114 8.40 -3.61 7.97
C ALA A 114 9.64 -4.26 8.62
N ARG A 115 10.10 -3.71 9.77
CA ARG A 115 11.18 -4.31 10.55
C ARG A 115 10.87 -5.73 11.00
N ASN A 116 9.64 -5.98 11.43
CA ASN A 116 9.19 -7.31 11.86
C ASN A 116 9.05 -8.27 10.67
N GLN A 117 8.58 -7.79 9.52
CA GLN A 117 8.44 -8.58 8.30
C GLN A 117 9.81 -9.12 7.89
N PHE A 118 10.82 -8.27 7.72
CA PHE A 118 12.14 -8.72 7.25
C PHE A 118 13.05 -9.23 8.38
N GLY A 119 12.71 -8.99 9.65
CA GLY A 119 13.64 -9.22 10.77
C GLY A 119 14.77 -8.17 10.85
N CYS A 120 14.63 -7.05 10.14
CA CYS A 120 15.66 -6.03 9.98
C CYS A 120 15.35 -4.77 10.78
N GLN A 121 15.88 -4.62 12.00
CA GLN A 121 15.60 -3.44 12.84
C GLN A 121 16.21 -2.13 12.32
N GLY A 122 17.13 -2.21 11.35
CA GLY A 122 17.75 -1.06 10.70
C GLY A 122 16.85 -0.35 9.67
N LEU A 123 15.74 -0.97 9.25
CA LEU A 123 14.84 -0.37 8.26
C LEU A 123 14.25 0.95 8.73
N THR A 124 14.14 1.90 7.80
CA THR A 124 13.66 3.27 8.03
C THR A 124 12.24 3.51 7.55
N GLY A 125 11.68 2.58 6.78
CA GLY A 125 10.36 2.68 6.18
C GLY A 125 10.04 1.47 5.31
N ALA A 126 8.82 1.48 4.76
CA ALA A 126 8.38 0.51 3.76
C ALA A 126 8.38 1.16 2.38
N ARG A 127 9.13 0.59 1.44
CA ARG A 127 9.33 1.17 0.11
C ARG A 127 8.05 1.09 -0.74
N LEU A 128 7.75 2.20 -1.40
CA LEU A 128 6.71 2.31 -2.42
C LEU A 128 7.30 2.00 -3.80
N GLU A 129 6.44 1.56 -4.71
CA GLU A 129 6.81 1.36 -6.10
C GLU A 129 7.43 2.62 -6.71
N ASN A 130 8.40 2.41 -7.59
CA ASN A 130 9.14 3.50 -8.23
C ASN A 130 9.17 3.40 -9.75
N GLN A 131 8.37 2.51 -10.32
CA GLN A 131 8.14 2.40 -11.76
C GLN A 131 6.92 3.26 -12.15
N PRO A 132 6.94 3.88 -13.33
CA PRO A 132 5.82 4.72 -13.78
C PRO A 132 4.64 3.84 -14.19
N THR A 133 3.77 3.52 -13.24
CA THR A 133 2.45 2.92 -13.51
C THR A 133 1.42 4.00 -13.87
N ALA A 134 1.64 5.25 -13.42
CA ALA A 134 0.82 6.44 -13.74
C ALA A 134 1.60 7.76 -13.57
N LYS A 135 0.92 8.92 -13.67
CA LYS A 135 1.45 10.25 -13.30
C LYS A 135 1.56 10.44 -11.77
N ASP A 136 2.01 9.41 -11.05
CA ASP A 136 2.21 9.45 -9.61
C ASP A 136 3.65 9.92 -9.28
N CYS A 137 3.78 10.84 -8.33
CA CYS A 137 5.08 11.37 -7.90
C CYS A 137 5.76 10.46 -6.86
N TRP A 138 4.98 9.69 -6.11
CA TRP A 138 5.41 8.98 -4.89
C TRP A 138 5.33 7.46 -5.03
N GLY A 139 4.29 6.96 -5.72
CA GLY A 139 3.89 5.55 -5.74
C GLY A 139 2.70 5.29 -4.80
N SER A 140 1.75 4.47 -5.25
CA SER A 140 0.53 4.13 -4.50
C SER A 140 0.47 2.66 -4.08
N HIS A 141 1.46 1.86 -4.50
CA HIS A 141 1.62 0.46 -4.14
C HIS A 141 2.91 0.22 -3.37
N TRP A 142 2.98 -0.88 -2.63
CA TRP A 142 4.24 -1.37 -2.08
C TRP A 142 5.17 -1.81 -3.22
N ASP A 143 6.48 -1.59 -3.05
CA ASP A 143 7.47 -2.03 -4.04
C ASP A 143 7.49 -3.55 -4.11
N GLU A 144 7.00 -4.08 -5.23
CA GLU A 144 6.84 -5.52 -5.50
C GLU A 144 8.11 -6.32 -5.20
N ARG A 145 9.30 -5.75 -5.42
CA ARG A 145 10.58 -6.44 -5.16
C ARG A 145 10.76 -6.83 -3.69
N TYR A 146 10.11 -6.12 -2.78
CA TYR A 146 10.19 -6.36 -1.34
C TYR A 146 8.91 -6.99 -0.80
N TYR A 147 7.78 -6.76 -1.46
CA TYR A 147 6.44 -7.09 -0.96
C TYR A 147 5.60 -7.87 -1.97
N TYR A 148 6.24 -8.75 -2.76
CA TYR A 148 5.63 -9.47 -3.89
C TYR A 148 4.27 -10.11 -3.61
N THR A 149 4.09 -10.74 -2.44
CA THR A 149 2.83 -11.43 -2.07
C THR A 149 1.91 -10.56 -1.19
N GLU A 150 2.23 -9.28 -1.01
CA GLU A 150 1.38 -8.35 -0.27
C GLU A 150 0.21 -7.91 -1.15
N LEU A 151 -0.99 -7.83 -0.58
CA LEU A 151 -2.22 -7.45 -1.27
C LEU A 151 -2.10 -6.15 -2.08
N LEU A 152 -1.37 -5.16 -1.59
CA LEU A 152 -1.12 -3.84 -2.21
C LEU A 152 0.21 -3.77 -2.99
N SER A 153 0.78 -4.91 -3.38
CA SER A 153 1.85 -4.94 -4.38
C SER A 153 1.33 -4.44 -5.74
N GLY A 154 2.14 -3.69 -6.49
CA GLY A 154 1.70 -3.03 -7.74
C GLY A 154 1.51 -3.94 -8.95
N VAL A 155 1.90 -5.22 -8.83
CA VAL A 155 1.65 -6.24 -9.83
C VAL A 155 0.95 -7.40 -9.15
N TYR A 156 -0.16 -7.81 -9.75
CA TYR A 156 -0.91 -8.98 -9.35
C TYR A 156 -0.02 -10.23 -9.40
N ALA A 157 0.15 -10.88 -8.25
CA ALA A 157 0.79 -12.19 -8.22
C ALA A 157 -0.24 -13.24 -8.66
N SER A 158 0.10 -14.10 -9.62
CA SER A 158 -0.76 -15.24 -9.98
C SER A 158 -0.86 -16.30 -8.87
N GLU A 159 -0.13 -16.11 -7.77
CA GLU A 159 -0.16 -16.90 -6.54
C GLU A 159 -0.97 -16.19 -5.45
N SER A 160 -1.02 -16.76 -4.24
CA SER A 160 -1.78 -16.19 -3.11
C SER A 160 -1.31 -14.78 -2.72
N GLU A 161 -2.24 -13.83 -2.70
CA GLU A 161 -2.07 -12.50 -2.12
C GLU A 161 -2.45 -12.48 -0.64
N TYR A 162 -1.73 -11.71 0.17
CA TYR A 162 -1.93 -11.65 1.61
C TYR A 162 -2.26 -10.22 2.04
N LEU A 163 -3.42 -10.03 2.66
CA LEU A 163 -3.65 -8.86 3.51
C LEU A 163 -2.71 -8.98 4.71
N SER A 164 -1.57 -8.31 4.63
CA SER A 164 -0.53 -8.42 5.64
C SER A 164 -0.69 -7.38 6.74
N PRO A 165 0.02 -7.52 7.87
CA PRO A 165 0.14 -6.46 8.86
C PRO A 165 0.60 -5.13 8.26
N LEU A 166 1.30 -5.11 7.12
CA LEU A 166 1.87 -3.90 6.54
C LEU A 166 0.78 -2.93 6.04
N THR A 167 -0.18 -3.44 5.27
CA THR A 167 -1.30 -2.64 4.78
C THR A 167 -2.22 -2.18 5.91
N LEU A 168 -2.42 -3.03 6.91
CA LEU A 168 -3.16 -2.63 8.12
C LEU A 168 -2.44 -1.54 8.91
N ALA A 169 -1.12 -1.63 9.05
CA ALA A 169 -0.31 -0.59 9.69
C ALA A 169 -0.38 0.74 8.96
N LEU A 170 -0.44 0.73 7.63
CA LEU A 170 -0.66 1.94 6.85
C LEU A 170 -2.03 2.56 7.18
N PHE A 171 -3.09 1.75 7.27
CA PHE A 171 -4.41 2.25 7.65
C PHE A 171 -4.45 2.84 9.06
N GLU A 172 -3.78 2.20 10.03
CA GLU A 172 -3.66 2.74 11.38
C GLU A 172 -2.90 4.07 11.38
N ASP A 173 -1.80 4.16 10.64
CA ASP A 173 -0.96 5.36 10.51
C ASP A 173 -1.57 6.46 9.63
N THR A 174 -2.69 6.20 8.92
CA THR A 174 -3.51 7.29 8.37
C THR A 174 -4.08 8.17 9.50
N GLY A 175 -4.24 7.60 10.69
CA GLY A 175 -4.94 8.19 11.84
C GLY A 175 -6.47 8.17 11.68
N TRP A 176 -7.03 7.39 10.75
CA TRP A 176 -8.48 7.31 10.50
C TRP A 176 -9.13 6.04 11.04
N TYR A 177 -8.35 4.98 11.26
CA TYR A 177 -8.85 3.67 11.63
C TYR A 177 -8.02 3.05 12.75
N PHE A 178 -8.61 2.09 13.44
CA PHE A 178 -7.90 1.14 14.29
C PHE A 178 -7.81 -0.19 13.55
N ALA A 179 -6.61 -0.75 13.45
CA ALA A 179 -6.38 -1.97 12.70
C ALA A 179 -6.64 -3.23 13.57
N ASN A 180 -7.34 -4.21 13.02
CA ASN A 180 -7.44 -5.54 13.63
C ASN A 180 -6.41 -6.48 13.00
N TYR A 181 -5.23 -6.58 13.60
CA TYR A 181 -4.14 -7.42 13.09
C TYR A 181 -4.45 -8.93 13.17
N THR A 182 -5.42 -9.38 13.97
CA THR A 182 -5.82 -10.80 13.98
C THR A 182 -6.52 -11.25 12.70
N ALA A 183 -6.95 -10.29 11.86
CA ALA A 183 -7.55 -10.54 10.56
C ALA A 183 -6.52 -10.52 9.41
N SER A 184 -5.24 -10.30 9.72
CA SER A 184 -4.15 -10.33 8.74
C SER A 184 -3.37 -11.64 8.78
N SER A 185 -2.65 -11.91 7.70
CA SER A 185 -1.74 -13.04 7.57
C SER A 185 -0.33 -12.55 7.27
N ILE A 186 0.68 -13.20 7.84
CA ILE A 186 2.08 -12.87 7.52
C ILE A 186 2.33 -13.24 6.06
N SER A 187 2.80 -12.27 5.27
CA SER A 187 3.28 -12.53 3.91
C SER A 187 4.55 -13.39 3.99
N PRO A 188 4.61 -14.55 3.32
CA PRO A 188 5.80 -15.42 3.38
C PRO A 188 7.01 -14.80 2.65
N PHE A 189 6.76 -13.91 1.68
CA PHE A 189 7.81 -13.32 0.88
C PHE A 189 8.67 -12.34 1.70
N GLY A 190 9.98 -12.55 1.68
CA GLY A 190 10.93 -11.72 2.43
C GLY A 190 10.85 -11.88 3.97
N HIS A 191 10.01 -12.79 4.49
CA HIS A 191 9.84 -12.92 5.93
C HIS A 191 11.14 -13.40 6.60
N GLY A 192 11.68 -12.60 7.53
CA GLY A 192 12.94 -12.90 8.21
C GLY A 192 14.19 -12.89 7.31
N ALA A 193 14.14 -12.24 6.15
CA ALA A 193 15.21 -12.25 5.17
C ALA A 193 16.46 -11.41 5.55
N GLY A 194 16.35 -10.47 6.50
CA GLY A 194 17.50 -9.74 7.07
C GLY A 194 17.48 -8.23 6.95
#